data_AF-A0A2I1I777-F1
#
_entry.id   AF-A0A2I1I777-F1
#
_cell.length_a   1.000
_cell.length_b   1.000
_cell.length_c   1.000
_cell.angle_alpha   90.00
_cell.angle_beta   90.00
_cell.angle_gamma   90.00
#
_symmetry.space_group_name_H-M   'P 1'
#
loop_
_entity.id
_entity.type
_entity.pdbx_description
1 polymer ?
#
loop_
_entity_poly.entity_id
_entity_poly.type
_entity_poly.pdbx_seq_one_letter_code
_entity_poly.pdbx_strand_id
1 'polypeptide(L)'
;MTDQSMSDSGEATPDEAKGPEFEAITSQEALDQIISKRLERERRKYADYDDLKAKAAQADDTASKLAQAQARLDQIEADQQCAQWRSQVSEETGVPAELLRGNTLEELQAHGEAEGAAERRT
;
A
#
# COMPACT_ATOMS: atom_id res chain seq x y z
N MET A 1 -32.55 -17.39 62.39
CA MET A 1 -32.92 -16.89 61.04
C MET A 1 -32.18 -15.59 60.86
N THR A 2 -31.24 -15.58 59.91
CA THR A 2 -30.54 -14.41 59.40
C THR A 2 -31.52 -13.31 59.03
N ASP A 3 -31.23 -12.06 59.39
CA ASP A 3 -31.47 -10.98 58.44
C ASP A 3 -30.33 -9.95 58.53
N GLN A 4 -29.88 -9.57 57.36
CA GLN A 4 -28.65 -8.87 57.03
C GLN A 4 -29.05 -7.70 56.14
N SER A 5 -28.32 -6.58 56.28
CA SER A 5 -28.47 -5.33 55.51
C SER A 5 -29.61 -4.42 56.02
N MET A 6 -29.39 -3.12 56.23
CA MET A 6 -28.79 -2.19 55.28
C MET A 6 -27.71 -1.34 55.93
N SER A 7 -26.48 -1.47 55.41
CA SER A 7 -25.44 -0.46 55.60
C SER A 7 -25.78 0.75 54.74
N ASP A 8 -25.92 1.87 55.44
CA ASP A 8 -25.61 3.20 54.95
C ASP A 8 -24.29 3.18 54.15
N SER A 9 -24.35 3.51 52.88
CA SER A 9 -23.17 3.86 52.08
C SER A 9 -23.63 4.81 50.99
N GLY A 10 -23.17 6.04 51.16
CA GLY A 10 -23.54 7.21 50.39
C GLY A 10 -23.49 6.98 48.89
N GLU A 11 -24.57 7.40 48.26
CA GLU A 11 -24.65 7.62 46.83
C GLU A 11 -23.74 8.80 46.50
N ALA A 12 -22.51 8.48 46.08
CA ALA A 12 -21.62 9.45 45.46
C ALA A 12 -22.22 9.84 44.11
N THR A 13 -22.81 11.02 44.06
CA THR A 13 -23.19 11.68 42.82
C THR A 13 -21.95 11.79 41.92
N PRO A 14 -22.04 11.38 40.63
CA PRO A 14 -20.98 11.67 39.68
C PRO A 14 -20.81 13.18 39.58
N ASP A 15 -19.61 13.65 39.88
CA ASP A 15 -19.15 15.03 39.73
C ASP A 15 -19.53 15.53 38.34
N GLU A 16 -20.63 16.29 38.25
CA GLU A 16 -20.98 17.07 37.08
C GLU A 16 -19.86 18.08 36.88
N ALA A 17 -18.95 17.76 35.96
CA ALA A 17 -18.03 18.74 35.39
C ALA A 17 -18.87 19.84 34.73
N LYS A 18 -19.30 20.82 35.54
CA LYS A 18 -19.99 22.02 35.11
C LYS A 18 -19.06 22.71 34.12
N GLY A 19 -19.36 22.54 32.83
CA GLY A 19 -18.71 23.33 31.78
C GLY A 19 -18.84 24.82 32.12
N PRO A 20 -17.94 25.67 31.59
CA PRO A 20 -17.93 27.09 31.95
C PRO A 20 -19.33 27.69 31.80
N GLU A 21 -19.82 28.33 32.86
CA GLU A 21 -21.10 29.06 32.82
C GLU A 21 -21.03 30.15 31.74
N PHE A 22 -22.14 30.38 31.05
CA PHE A 22 -22.18 31.35 29.95
C PHE A 22 -21.97 32.77 30.48
N GLU A 23 -20.88 33.40 30.04
CA GLU A 23 -20.63 34.83 30.24
C GLU A 23 -21.09 35.61 29.00
N ALA A 24 -22.01 36.55 29.21
CA ALA A 24 -22.49 37.41 28.14
C ALA A 24 -21.37 38.34 27.66
N ILE A 25 -21.21 38.44 26.34
CA ILE A 25 -20.25 39.34 25.71
C ILE A 25 -20.79 40.77 25.81
N THR A 26 -20.11 41.64 26.55
CA THR A 26 -20.56 43.02 26.84
C THR A 26 -19.78 44.10 26.09
N SER A 27 -18.83 43.72 25.23
CA SER A 27 -18.04 44.66 24.41
C SER A 27 -17.71 44.09 23.03
N GLN A 28 -17.51 44.98 22.05
CA GLN A 28 -17.10 44.61 20.69
C GLN A 28 -15.73 43.92 20.68
N GLU A 29 -14.79 44.40 21.49
CA GLU A 29 -13.45 43.80 21.58
C GLU A 29 -13.51 42.35 22.10
N ALA A 30 -14.35 42.07 23.10
CA ALA A 30 -14.55 40.71 23.60
C ALA A 30 -15.16 39.80 22.52
N LEU A 31 -16.08 40.33 21.71
CA LEU A 31 -16.64 39.61 20.56
C LEU A 31 -15.55 39.25 19.54
N ASP A 32 -14.75 40.22 19.11
CA ASP A 32 -13.70 40.03 18.11
C ASP A 32 -12.63 39.04 18.58
N GLN A 33 -12.26 39.08 19.86
CA GLN A 33 -11.32 38.12 20.44
C GLN A 33 -11.87 36.69 20.44
N ILE A 34 -13.14 36.49 20.81
CA ILE A 34 -13.78 35.17 20.83
C ILE A 34 -13.88 34.61 19.40
N ILE A 35 -14.29 35.44 18.45
CA ILE A 35 -14.38 35.07 17.03
C ILE A 35 -12.98 34.69 16.50
N SER A 36 -11.96 35.50 16.77
CA SER A 36 -10.59 35.24 16.34
C SER A 36 -10.04 33.93 16.90
N LYS A 37 -10.22 33.68 18.20
CA LYS A 37 -9.85 32.41 18.85
C LYS A 37 -10.57 31.21 18.23
N ARG A 38 -11.85 31.38 17.87
CA ARG A 38 -12.63 30.31 17.22
C ARG A 38 -12.13 30.04 15.80
N LEU A 39 -11.87 31.08 15.01
CA LEU A 39 -11.32 30.95 13.66
C LEU A 39 -9.93 30.33 13.66
N GLU A 40 -9.05 30.71 14.60
CA GLU A 40 -7.75 30.08 14.75
C GLU A 40 -7.87 28.59 15.05
N ARG A 41 -8.75 28.21 15.98
CA ARG A 41 -9.02 26.81 16.29
C ARG A 41 -9.54 26.05 15.08
N GLU A 42 -10.41 26.66 14.27
CA GLU A 42 -10.94 26.02 13.07
C GLU A 42 -9.90 25.87 11.97
N ARG A 43 -9.06 26.89 11.74
CA ARG A 43 -7.94 26.82 10.79
C ARG A 43 -6.88 25.80 11.22
N ARG A 44 -6.61 25.68 12.52
CA ARG A 44 -5.64 24.70 13.05
C ARG A 44 -6.07 23.26 12.85
N LYS A 45 -7.37 22.96 12.79
CA LYS A 45 -7.87 21.57 12.64
C LYS A 45 -7.39 20.86 11.38
N TYR A 46 -7.10 21.62 10.33
CA TYR A 46 -6.76 21.10 9.00
C TYR A 46 -5.56 21.82 8.39
N ALA A 47 -4.69 22.39 9.23
CA ALA A 47 -3.54 23.15 8.76
C ALA A 47 -2.56 22.29 7.93
N ASP A 48 -2.56 20.97 8.16
CA ASP A 48 -1.73 19.98 7.50
C ASP A 48 -2.45 19.22 6.36
N TYR A 49 -3.71 19.54 6.08
CA TYR A 49 -4.51 18.77 5.13
C TYR A 49 -3.93 18.78 3.72
N ASP A 50 -3.50 19.96 3.23
CA ASP A 50 -2.91 20.09 1.90
C ASP A 50 -1.57 19.34 1.80
N ASP A 51 -0.77 19.37 2.86
CA ASP A 51 0.51 18.63 2.93
C ASP A 51 0.28 17.12 2.94
N LEU A 52 -0.71 16.63 3.70
CA LEU A 52 -1.08 15.22 3.73
C LEU A 52 -1.62 14.76 2.38
N LYS A 53 -2.44 15.59 1.73
CA LYS A 53 -2.96 15.32 0.38
C LYS A 53 -1.83 15.24 -0.66
N ALA A 54 -0.87 16.16 -0.59
CA ALA A 54 0.30 16.15 -1.47
C ALA A 54 1.17 14.90 -1.25
N LYS A 55 1.42 14.52 0.01
CA LYS A 55 2.16 13.30 0.35
C LYS A 55 1.45 12.04 -0.12
N ALA A 56 0.13 11.97 0.01
CA ALA A 56 -0.67 10.85 -0.49
C ALA A 56 -0.56 10.73 -2.02
N ALA A 57 -0.73 11.84 -2.75
CA ALA A 57 -0.58 11.84 -4.21
C ALA A 57 0.84 11.43 -4.65
N GLN A 58 1.87 11.89 -3.93
CA GLN A 58 3.24 11.47 -4.19
C GLN A 58 3.45 9.98 -3.89
N ALA A 59 2.89 9.46 -2.79
CA ALA A 59 2.97 8.05 -2.46
C ALA A 59 2.34 7.18 -3.56
N ASP A 60 1.15 7.55 -4.04
CA ASP A 60 0.46 6.85 -5.14
C ASP A 60 1.29 6.85 -6.43
N ASP A 61 1.88 8.00 -6.80
CA ASP A 61 2.77 8.11 -7.97
C ASP A 61 4.03 7.23 -7.82
N THR A 62 4.65 7.24 -6.64
CA THR A 62 5.82 6.38 -6.37
C THR A 62 5.48 4.90 -6.41
N ALA A 63 4.32 4.50 -5.88
CA ALA A 63 3.85 3.12 -5.94
C ALA A 63 3.60 2.66 -7.37
N SER A 64 3.00 3.52 -8.21
CA SER A 64 2.80 3.23 -9.64
C SER A 64 4.13 3.03 -10.38
N LYS A 65 5.11 3.92 -10.14
CA LYS A 65 6.45 3.81 -10.73
C LYS A 65 7.19 2.56 -10.27
N LEU A 66 7.06 2.20 -9.00
CA LEU A 66 7.65 0.97 -8.44
C LEU A 66 7.05 -0.27 -9.13
N ALA A 67 5.73 -0.34 -9.26
CA ALA A 67 5.06 -1.46 -9.92
C ALA A 67 5.49 -1.61 -11.39
N GLN A 68 5.62 -0.49 -12.12
CA GLN A 68 6.13 -0.52 -13.50
C GLN A 68 7.59 -0.96 -13.57
N ALA A 69 8.43 -0.52 -12.63
CA ALA A 69 9.83 -0.94 -12.57
C ALA A 69 9.95 -2.44 -12.27
N GLN A 70 9.16 -2.96 -11.32
CA GLN A 70 9.13 -4.37 -10.99
C GLN A 70 8.70 -5.22 -12.19
N ALA A 71 7.61 -4.84 -12.88
CA ALA A 71 7.16 -5.56 -14.07
C ALA A 71 8.22 -5.61 -15.19
N ARG A 72 9.04 -4.55 -15.32
CA ARG A 72 10.17 -4.54 -16.28
C ARG A 72 11.31 -5.45 -15.84
N LEU A 73 11.61 -5.50 -14.54
CA LEU A 73 12.61 -6.42 -14.01
C LEU A 73 12.17 -7.86 -14.23
N ASP A 74 10.94 -8.20 -13.89
CA ASP A 74 10.38 -9.54 -14.08
C ASP A 74 10.43 -9.96 -15.56
N GLN A 75 10.13 -9.04 -16.49
CA GLN A 75 10.25 -9.31 -17.93
C GLN A 75 11.71 -9.57 -18.36
N ILE A 76 12.65 -8.75 -17.89
CA ILE A 76 14.08 -8.92 -18.20
C ILE A 76 14.60 -10.26 -17.65
N GLU A 77 14.20 -10.61 -16.42
CA GLU A 77 14.56 -11.87 -15.80
C GLU A 77 13.98 -13.07 -16.58
N ALA A 78 12.71 -12.99 -16.99
CA ALA A 78 12.08 -14.02 -17.82
C ALA A 78 12.77 -14.15 -19.19
N ASP A 79 13.11 -13.04 -19.84
CA ASP A 79 13.81 -13.04 -21.14
C ASP A 79 15.22 -13.65 -21.02
N GLN A 80 15.95 -13.31 -19.95
CA GLN A 80 17.26 -13.90 -19.65
C GLN A 80 17.17 -15.39 -19.39
N GLN A 81 16.17 -15.83 -18.60
CA GLN A 81 15.93 -17.23 -18.31
C GLN A 81 15.59 -18.01 -19.59
N CYS A 82 14.71 -17.46 -20.44
CA CYS A 82 14.38 -18.05 -21.73
C CYS A 82 15.63 -18.17 -22.64
N ALA A 83 16.48 -17.15 -22.68
CA ALA A 83 17.72 -17.19 -23.45
C ALA A 83 18.69 -18.27 -22.95
N GLN A 84 18.82 -18.43 -21.63
CA GLN A 84 19.63 -19.49 -21.03
C GLN A 84 19.10 -20.87 -21.38
N TRP A 85 17.78 -21.10 -21.25
CA TRP A 85 17.16 -22.36 -21.65
C TRP A 85 17.34 -22.67 -23.13
N ARG A 86 17.20 -21.66 -24.01
CA ARG A 86 17.49 -21.83 -25.45
C ARG A 86 18.93 -22.27 -25.70
N SER A 87 19.90 -21.70 -24.99
CA SER A 87 21.31 -22.12 -25.10
C SER A 87 21.49 -23.57 -24.66
N GLN A 88 20.94 -23.94 -23.49
CA GLN A 88 21.06 -25.30 -22.94
C GLN A 88 20.45 -26.34 -23.88
N VAL A 89 19.22 -26.12 -24.34
CA VAL A 89 18.56 -27.03 -25.27
C VAL A 89 19.30 -27.10 -26.61
N SER A 90 19.87 -26.00 -27.07
CA SER A 90 20.67 -25.98 -28.30
C SER A 90 21.91 -26.87 -28.18
N GLU A 91 22.62 -26.78 -27.05
CA GLU A 91 23.78 -27.62 -26.76
C GLU A 91 23.42 -29.11 -26.65
N GLU A 92 22.27 -29.44 -26.05
CA GLU A 92 21.82 -30.82 -25.87
C GLU A 92 21.31 -31.48 -27.17
N THR A 93 20.58 -30.71 -27.98
CA THR A 93 19.87 -31.24 -29.16
C THR A 93 20.65 -31.07 -30.46
N GLY A 94 21.63 -30.16 -30.47
CA GLY A 94 22.39 -29.76 -31.66
C GLY A 94 21.65 -28.76 -32.56
N VAL A 95 20.39 -28.44 -32.24
CA VAL A 95 19.59 -27.46 -33.00
C VAL A 95 20.01 -26.04 -32.57
N PRO A 96 20.35 -25.13 -33.49
CA PRO A 96 20.72 -23.75 -33.14
C PRO A 96 19.66 -23.04 -32.29
N ALA A 97 20.09 -22.35 -31.23
CA ALA A 97 19.21 -21.66 -30.27
C ALA A 97 18.22 -20.67 -30.93
N GLU A 98 18.59 -20.09 -32.07
CA GLU A 98 17.75 -19.17 -32.86
C GLU A 98 16.53 -19.85 -33.51
N LEU A 99 16.60 -21.17 -33.74
CA LEU A 99 15.53 -21.96 -34.33
C LEU A 99 14.58 -22.56 -33.29
N LEU A 100 14.97 -22.56 -32.01
CA LEU A 100 14.16 -23.12 -30.93
C LEU A 100 12.96 -22.21 -30.61
N ARG A 101 11.77 -22.81 -30.62
CA ARG A 101 10.50 -22.12 -30.34
C ARG A 101 9.95 -22.52 -28.99
N GLY A 102 9.41 -21.54 -28.27
CA GLY A 102 8.86 -21.72 -26.94
C GLY A 102 9.34 -20.64 -25.99
N ASN A 103 8.60 -20.44 -24.90
CA ASN A 103 8.95 -19.53 -23.81
C ASN A 103 9.11 -20.25 -22.47
N THR A 104 8.98 -21.57 -22.45
CA THR A 104 9.31 -22.41 -21.29
C THR A 104 10.37 -23.43 -21.66
N LEU A 105 11.05 -23.98 -20.65
CA LEU A 105 12.05 -25.02 -20.86
C LEU A 105 11.45 -26.23 -21.58
N GLU A 106 10.26 -26.66 -21.18
CA GLU A 106 9.59 -27.84 -21.75
C GLU A 106 9.23 -27.64 -23.22
N GLU A 107 8.73 -26.46 -23.59
CA GLU A 107 8.43 -26.14 -25.00
C GLU A 107 9.70 -26.14 -25.85
N LEU A 108 10.76 -25.53 -25.33
CA LEU A 108 12.06 -25.47 -26.00
C LEU A 108 12.65 -26.87 -26.18
N GLN A 109 12.65 -27.69 -25.13
CA GLN A 109 13.13 -29.08 -25.16
C GLN A 109 12.35 -29.92 -26.16
N ALA A 110 11.02 -29.88 -26.11
CA ALA A 110 10.17 -30.62 -27.04
C ALA A 110 10.45 -30.24 -28.50
N HIS A 111 10.64 -28.95 -28.78
CA HIS A 111 10.99 -28.49 -30.13
C HIS A 111 12.40 -28.93 -30.56
N GLY A 112 13.40 -28.77 -29.68
CA GLY A 112 14.77 -29.16 -29.98
C GLY A 112 14.93 -30.67 -30.19
N GLU A 113 14.25 -31.49 -29.40
CA GLU A 113 14.25 -32.95 -29.57
C GLU A 113 13.60 -33.38 -30.88
N ALA A 114 12.46 -32.76 -31.24
CA ALA A 114 11.75 -33.09 -32.48
C ALA A 114 12.60 -32.80 -33.73
N GLU A 115 13.24 -31.62 -33.78
CA GLU A 115 14.09 -31.20 -34.92
C GLU A 115 15.42 -31.96 -34.92
N GLY A 116 16.10 -32.09 -33.77
CA GLY A 116 17.38 -32.81 -33.68
C GLY A 116 17.24 -34.33 -33.94
N ALA A 117 16.07 -34.92 -33.68
CA ALA A 117 15.79 -36.31 -34.06
C ALA A 117 15.56 -36.47 -35.58
N ALA A 118 15.03 -35.45 -36.25
CA ALA A 118 14.83 -35.45 -37.70
C ALA A 118 16.19 -35.39 -38.44
N GLU A 119 17.10 -34.51 -38.03
CA GLU A 119 18.41 -34.35 -38.66
C GLU A 119 19.32 -35.58 -38.51
N ARG A 120 19.24 -36.30 -37.38
CA ARG A 120 20.03 -37.53 -37.15
C ARG A 120 19.56 -38.73 -37.98
N ARG A 121 18.40 -38.64 -38.62
CA ARG A 121 17.77 -39.75 -39.37
C ARG A 121 18.02 -39.68 -40.88
N THR A 122 18.59 -38.58 -41.36
CA THR A 122 18.98 -38.34 -42.77
C THR A 122 20.47 -38.48 -42.97
#